data_AF-A0A699VMS1-F1
#
_entry.id   AF-A0A699VMS1-F1
#
_cell.length_a   1.000
_cell.length_b   1.000
_cell.length_c   1.000
_cell.angle_alpha   90.00
_cell.angle_beta   90.00
_cell.angle_gamma   90.00
#
_symmetry.space_group_name_H-M   'P 1'
#
loop_
_entity.id
_entity.type
_entity.pdbx_description
1 polymer ?
#
loop_
_entity_poly.entity_id
_entity_poly.type
_entity_poly.pdbx_seq_one_letter_code
_entity_poly.pdbx_strand_id
1 'polypeptide(L)' 'TEDIHPLAIQEPPRESDICQLIEECSVEVPEEQKQNIEKTMFDLVKICHHKQFLCIHDNVDDLIESSLDSKLLLINSINS' A
#
# COMPACT_ATOMS: atom_id res chain seq x y z
N THR A 1 11.96 -13.87 55.46
CA THR A 1 12.14 -12.58 54.77
C THR A 1 12.03 -12.90 53.31
N GLU A 2 11.06 -12.31 52.62
CA GLU A 2 10.59 -12.79 51.31
C GLU A 2 11.71 -12.74 50.27
N ASP A 3 11.90 -13.85 49.55
CA ASP A 3 12.84 -14.00 48.45
C ASP A 3 12.38 -13.17 47.25
N ILE A 4 12.80 -11.90 47.22
CA ILE A 4 12.62 -11.07 46.04
C ILE A 4 13.71 -11.46 45.05
N HIS A 5 13.43 -12.43 44.19
CA HIS A 5 14.26 -12.67 43.01
C HIS A 5 14.34 -11.35 42.21
N PRO A 6 15.54 -10.84 41.87
CA PRO A 6 15.64 -9.64 41.06
C PRO A 6 15.01 -9.93 39.69
N LEU A 7 13.88 -9.30 39.41
CA LEU A 7 13.39 -9.17 38.03
C LEU A 7 14.49 -8.43 37.27
N ALA A 8 15.21 -9.16 36.41
CA ALA A 8 16.23 -8.58 35.56
C ALA A 8 15.55 -7.55 34.66
N ILE A 9 15.69 -6.27 35.01
CA ILE A 9 15.31 -5.15 34.15
C ILE A 9 16.32 -5.18 33.01
N GLN A 10 15.92 -5.70 31.84
CA GLN A 10 16.76 -5.60 30.66
C GLN A 10 16.96 -4.12 30.33
N GLU A 11 18.22 -3.69 30.25
CA GLU A 11 18.55 -2.34 29.77
C GLU A 11 17.96 -2.12 28.37
N PRO A 12 17.55 -0.89 28.02
CA PRO A 12 17.09 -0.58 26.68
C PRO A 12 18.15 -1.02 25.66
N PRO A 13 17.79 -1.74 24.60
CA PRO A 13 18.76 -2.16 23.59
C PRO A 13 19.51 -0.93 23.06
N ARG A 14 20.84 -1.01 22.95
CA ARG A 14 21.61 0.10 22.37
C ARG A 14 21.19 0.28 20.91
N GLU A 15 21.37 1.48 20.35
CA GLU A 15 21.05 1.75 18.94
C GLU A 15 21.67 0.72 17.97
N SER A 16 22.91 0.30 18.24
CA SER A 16 23.58 -0.76 17.45
C SER A 16 22.86 -2.11 17.54
N ASP A 17 22.33 -2.46 18.71
CA ASP A 17 21.63 -3.73 18.95
C ASP A 17 20.25 -3.69 18.28
N ILE A 18 19.61 -2.52 18.25
CA ILE A 18 18.36 -2.27 17.54
C ILE A 18 18.58 -2.42 16.02
N CYS A 19 19.63 -1.81 15.47
CA CYS A 19 19.94 -1.92 14.04
C CYS A 19 20.17 -3.38 13.63
N GLN A 20 20.89 -4.15 14.45
CA GLN A 20 21.17 -5.55 14.18
C GLN A 20 19.91 -6.43 14.29
N LEU A 21 19.05 -6.17 15.27
CA LEU A 21 17.74 -6.82 15.37
C LEU A 21 16.84 -6.51 14.18
N ILE A 22 16.84 -5.26 13.72
CA ILE A 22 16.08 -4.85 12.53
C ILE A 22 16.61 -5.60 11.31
N GLU A 23 17.92 -5.72 11.14
CA GLU A 23 18.52 -6.45 10.03
C GLU A 23 18.20 -7.96 10.09
N GLU A 24 18.32 -8.60 11.27
CA GLU A 24 17.94 -10.01 11.46
C GLU A 24 16.44 -10.26 11.27
N CYS A 25 15.59 -9.30 11.62
CA CYS A 25 14.14 -9.40 11.50
C CYS A 25 13.62 -8.89 10.14
N SER A 26 14.47 -8.30 9.30
CA SER A 26 14.09 -7.78 7.99
C SER A 26 13.94 -8.93 7.02
N VAL A 27 12.70 -9.21 6.62
CA VAL A 27 12.43 -10.14 5.53
C VAL A 27 12.61 -9.39 4.22
N GLU A 28 13.63 -9.79 3.44
CA GLU A 28 13.80 -9.28 2.09
C GLU A 28 12.60 -9.71 1.24
N VAL A 29 11.78 -8.73 0.87
CA VAL A 29 10.59 -8.97 0.05
C VAL A 29 11.08 -9.35 -1.36
N PRO A 30 10.63 -10.50 -1.92
CA PRO A 30 10.97 -10.92 -3.26
C PRO A 30 10.65 -9.83 -4.30
N GLU A 31 11.54 -9.67 -5.28
CA GLU A 31 11.42 -8.67 -6.34
C GLU A 31 10.09 -8.78 -7.10
N GLU A 32 9.61 -10.00 -7.36
CA GLU A 32 8.31 -10.26 -7.98
C GLU A 32 7.14 -9.71 -7.14
N GLN A 33 7.26 -9.78 -5.81
CA GLN A 33 6.23 -9.29 -4.90
C GLN A 33 6.22 -7.75 -4.85
N LYS A 34 7.39 -7.11 -4.95
CA LYS A 34 7.50 -5.65 -5.13
C LYS A 34 6.86 -5.21 -6.45
N GLN A 35 7.19 -5.86 -7.56
CA GLN A 35 6.62 -5.54 -8.88
C GLN A 35 5.10 -5.75 -8.92
N ASN A 36 4.58 -6.79 -8.26
CA ASN A 36 3.14 -7.02 -8.15
C ASN A 36 2.44 -5.93 -7.32
N ILE A 37 3.07 -5.44 -6.25
CA ILE A 37 2.56 -4.30 -5.46
C ILE A 37 2.56 -3.02 -6.28
N GLU A 38 3.63 -2.72 -7.01
CA GLU A 38 3.73 -1.56 -7.89
C GLU A 38 2.67 -1.59 -9.00
N LYS A 39 2.49 -2.75 -9.65
CA LYS A 39 1.45 -2.94 -10.66
C LYS A 39 0.05 -2.75 -10.09
N THR A 40 -0.21 -3.32 -8.92
CA THR A 40 -1.50 -3.17 -8.23
C THR A 40 -1.78 -1.72 -7.83
N MET A 41 -0.76 -1.00 -7.33
CA MET A 41 -0.86 0.42 -7.01
C MET A 41 -1.11 1.26 -8.25
N PHE A 42 -0.45 0.95 -9.37
CA PHE A 42 -0.68 1.64 -10.64
C PHE A 42 -2.10 1.42 -11.16
N ASP A 43 -2.60 0.19 -11.13
CA ASP A 43 -3.98 -0.12 -11.51
C ASP A 43 -4.99 0.58 -10.58
N LEU A 44 -4.71 0.65 -9.28
CA LEU A 44 -5.53 1.38 -8.32
C LEU A 44 -5.53 2.88 -8.61
N VAL A 45 -4.39 3.49 -8.92
CA VAL A 45 -4.30 4.91 -9.31
C VAL A 45 -5.09 5.17 -10.60
N LYS A 46 -5.01 4.27 -11.60
CA LYS A 46 -5.82 4.37 -12.81
C LYS A 46 -7.31 4.30 -12.52
N ILE A 47 -7.74 3.38 -11.64
CA ILE A 47 -9.14 3.26 -11.21
C ILE A 47 -9.57 4.50 -10.41
N CYS A 48 -8.73 5.01 -9.52
CA CYS A 48 -9.02 6.19 -8.73
C CYS A 48 -9.11 7.44 -9.60
N HIS A 49 -8.23 7.65 -10.58
CA HIS A 49 -8.32 8.78 -11.51
C HIS A 49 -9.63 8.76 -12.30
N HIS A 50 -10.01 7.57 -12.77
CA HIS A 50 -11.26 7.34 -13.48
C HIS A 50 -12.51 7.52 -12.60
N LYS A 51 -12.45 7.03 -11.35
CA LYS A 51 -13.52 7.23 -10.36
C LYS A 51 -13.58 8.64 -9.82
N GLN A 52 -12.46 9.35 -9.74
CA GLN A 52 -12.41 10.74 -9.35
C GLN A 52 -13.18 11.55 -10.38
N PHE A 53 -13.02 11.28 -11.68
CA PHE A 53 -13.89 11.80 -12.75
C PHE A 53 -15.39 11.58 -12.47
N LEU A 54 -15.78 10.39 -11.99
CA LEU A 54 -17.16 10.07 -11.58
C LEU A 54 -17.61 10.79 -10.28
N CYS A 55 -16.67 11.17 -9.41
CA CYS A 55 -16.95 11.73 -8.08
C CYS A 55 -16.98 13.26 -8.03
N ILE A 56 -16.47 13.97 -9.05
CA ILE A 56 -16.48 15.46 -9.09
C ILE A 56 -17.82 16.03 -9.61
N HIS A 57 -18.71 15.16 -10.10
CA HIS A 57 -19.92 15.59 -10.76
C HIS A 57 -21.16 15.23 -9.93
N ASP A 58 -21.71 16.24 -9.26
CA ASP A 58 -23.01 16.18 -8.58
C ASP A 58 -24.21 16.12 -9.57
N ASN A 59 -23.93 16.14 -10.88
CA ASN A 59 -24.91 16.08 -11.96
C ASN A 59 -24.89 14.70 -12.65
N VAL A 60 -26.09 14.15 -12.88
CA VAL A 60 -26.30 12.83 -13.48
C VAL A 60 -25.75 12.76 -14.90
N ASP A 61 -25.85 13.83 -15.68
CA ASP A 61 -25.36 13.85 -17.07
C ASP A 61 -23.84 13.70 -17.13
N ASP A 62 -23.13 14.42 -16.26
CA ASP A 62 -21.68 14.38 -16.24
C ASP A 62 -21.16 13.05 -15.64
N LEU A 63 -21.90 12.41 -14.73
CA LEU A 63 -21.63 11.05 -14.26
C LEU A 63 -21.76 10.03 -15.41
N ILE A 64 -22.79 10.20 -16.26
CA ILE A 64 -23.00 9.35 -17.44
C ILE A 64 -21.88 9.55 -18.45
N GLU A 65 -21.53 10.80 -18.80
CA GLU A 65 -20.42 11.12 -19.72
C GLU A 65 -19.09 10.56 -19.20
N SER A 66 -18.78 10.84 -17.93
CA SER A 66 -17.59 10.32 -17.25
C SER A 66 -17.55 8.80 -17.24
N SER A 67 -18.69 8.12 -17.06
CA SER A 67 -18.79 6.65 -17.10
C SER A 67 -18.62 6.08 -18.51
N LEU A 68 -19.03 6.81 -19.54
CA LEU A 68 -18.84 6.38 -20.94
C LEU A 68 -17.38 6.53 -21.37
N ASP A 69 -16.74 7.67 -21.10
CA ASP A 69 -15.32 7.91 -21.36
C ASP A 69 -14.43 6.90 -20.64
N SER A 70 -14.77 6.66 -19.39
CA SER A 70 -14.24 5.60 -18.56
C SER A 70 -14.28 4.22 -19.23
N LYS A 71 -15.46 3.76 -19.65
CA LYS A 71 -15.60 2.46 -20.33
C LYS A 71 -14.83 2.42 -21.65
N LEU A 72 -14.76 3.53 -22.38
CA LEU A 72 -14.05 3.64 -23.65
C LEU A 72 -12.54 3.51 -23.44
N LEU A 73 -11.97 4.18 -22.44
CA LEU A 73 -10.57 4.03 -22.04
C LEU A 73 -10.24 2.59 -21.62
N LEU A 74 -11.14 1.92 -20.89
CA LEU A 74 -10.96 0.52 -20.49
C LEU A 74 -10.91 -0.41 -21.70
N ILE A 75 -11.82 -0.23 -22.66
CA ILE A 75 -11.83 -1.02 -23.91
C ILE A 75 -10.52 -0.82 -24.69
N ASN A 76 -10.05 0.42 -24.80
CA ASN A 76 -8.79 0.72 -25.49
C ASN A 76 -7.58 0.11 -24.77
N SER A 77 -7.59 0.07 -23.44
CA SER A 77 -6.52 -0.57 -22.65
C SER A 77 -6.52 -2.10 -22.75
N ILE A 78 -7.65 -2.74 -23.08
CA ILE A 78 -7.75 -4.19 -23.31
C ILE A 78 -7.34 -4.55 -24.75
N ASN A 79 -7.56 -3.64 -25.70
CA ASN A 79 -7.25 -3.84 -27.12
C ASN A 79 -5.82 -3.43 -27.52
N SER A 80 -5.04 -2.85 -26.60
CA SER A 80 -3.63 -2.46 -26.79
C SER A 80 -2.68 -3.48 -26.20
#